data_AF-A0A1Q7UYF0-F1
#
_entry.id   AF-A0A1Q7UYF0-F1
#
_cell.length_a   1.000
_cell.length_b   1.000
_cell.length_c   1.000
_cell.angle_alpha   90.00
_cell.angle_beta   90.00
_cell.angle_gamma   90.00
#
_symmetry.space_group_name_H-M   'P 1'
#
loop_
_entity.id
_entity.type
_entity.pdbx_description
1 polymer ?
#
loop_
_entity_poly.entity_id
_entity_poly.type
_entity_poly.pdbx_seq_one_letter_code
_entity_poly.pdbx_strand_id
1 'polypeptide(L)'
;MKKLVLLAVLALALPIAAFADGGIDYTNSGGTLAGSNSGLSLSGSALIAVNGLNGGGLITGSNLGSVSFATGALSSGSLQMGGTFAAGGWFTITGNGSNGIPNGTLFTGTFSEPVTWVMVPKSNGTHEYTLTGALSGTTGTGFSAEGVTVQLTISTGKGFFNGSTRISSGDTNVVVPEPGSLTLLGTGLVGIAGAIRRKLKA
;
A
#
# COMPACT_ATOMS: atom_id res chain seq x y z
N MET A 1 -13.04 -27.52 35.51
CA MET A 1 -13.79 -26.33 35.03
C MET A 1 -12.91 -25.13 34.69
N LYS A 2 -12.03 -24.63 35.58
CA LYS A 2 -11.17 -23.45 35.29
C LYS A 2 -10.26 -23.56 34.04
N LYS A 3 -9.77 -24.76 33.72
CA LYS A 3 -8.92 -25.01 32.52
C LYS A 3 -9.70 -24.97 31.20
N LEU A 4 -10.97 -25.39 31.21
CA LEU A 4 -11.85 -25.36 30.03
C LEU A 4 -12.27 -23.94 29.67
N VAL A 5 -12.50 -23.08 30.67
CA VAL A 5 -12.78 -21.65 30.45
C VAL A 5 -11.58 -20.93 29.85
N LEU A 6 -10.36 -21.23 30.32
CA LEU A 6 -9.14 -20.63 29.76
C LEU A 6 -8.89 -21.07 28.30
N LEU A 7 -9.14 -22.34 27.99
CA LEU A 7 -9.07 -22.86 26.62
C LEU A 7 -10.15 -22.27 25.71
N ALA A 8 -11.36 -22.04 26.22
CA ALA A 8 -12.43 -21.39 25.47
C ALA A 8 -12.12 -19.90 25.18
N VAL A 9 -11.54 -19.17 26.14
CA VAL A 9 -11.07 -17.78 25.93
C VAL A 9 -9.92 -17.74 24.92
N LEU A 10 -8.96 -18.67 25.02
CA LEU A 10 -7.87 -18.79 24.04
C LEU A 10 -8.42 -19.12 22.64
N ALA A 11 -9.41 -20.01 22.55
CA ALA A 11 -10.06 -20.39 21.30
C ALA A 11 -10.89 -19.25 20.67
N LEU A 12 -11.47 -18.38 21.49
CA LEU A 12 -12.16 -17.16 21.05
C LEU A 12 -11.19 -16.04 20.64
N ALA A 13 -9.93 -16.09 21.09
CA ALA A 13 -8.89 -15.11 20.75
C ALA A 13 -8.07 -15.51 19.50
N LEU A 14 -8.03 -16.80 19.15
CA LEU A 14 -7.37 -17.32 17.95
C LEU A 14 -7.80 -16.65 16.63
N PRO A 15 -9.09 -16.31 16.39
CA PRO A 15 -9.51 -15.65 15.16
C PRO A 15 -8.99 -14.21 15.01
N ILE A 16 -8.57 -13.57 16.12
CA ILE A 16 -8.05 -12.19 16.14
C ILE A 16 -6.52 -12.19 15.94
N ALA A 17 -5.85 -13.26 16.38
CA ALA A 17 -4.40 -13.42 16.26
C ALA A 17 -3.93 -13.91 14.87
N ALA A 18 -4.85 -14.28 13.98
CA ALA A 18 -4.53 -14.82 12.66
C ALA A 18 -4.14 -13.76 11.61
N PHE A 19 -4.19 -12.47 11.95
CA PHE A 19 -3.53 -11.42 11.15
C PHE A 19 -2.04 -11.41 11.50
N ALA A 20 -1.31 -12.38 10.96
CA ALA A 20 0.15 -12.40 11.00
C ALA A 20 0.70 -11.68 9.77
N ASP A 21 1.64 -10.76 10.02
CA ASP A 21 2.67 -10.21 9.11
C ASP A 21 2.29 -10.19 7.62
N GLY A 22 1.70 -9.09 7.14
CA GLY A 22 1.35 -8.99 5.73
C GLY A 22 0.99 -7.58 5.34
N GLY A 23 1.93 -6.88 4.69
CA GLY A 23 1.57 -5.75 3.85
C GLY A 23 0.58 -6.18 2.77
N ILE A 24 -0.27 -5.26 2.34
CA ILE A 24 -1.15 -5.49 1.18
C ILE A 24 -0.45 -4.90 -0.03
N ASP A 25 -0.08 -5.75 -0.99
CA ASP A 25 0.53 -5.32 -2.24
C ASP A 25 -0.56 -5.13 -3.30
N TYR A 26 -0.60 -3.93 -3.89
CA TYR A 26 -1.50 -3.56 -4.96
C TYR A 26 -0.68 -3.28 -6.23
N THR A 27 -0.96 -4.04 -7.30
CA THR A 27 -0.33 -3.82 -8.60
C THR A 27 -1.34 -3.23 -9.57
N ASN A 28 -0.98 -2.12 -10.21
CA ASN A 28 -1.80 -1.48 -11.24
C ASN A 28 -1.05 -1.38 -12.58
N SER A 29 -1.81 -1.25 -13.67
CA SER A 29 -1.25 -1.07 -15.01
C SER A 29 -2.13 -0.17 -15.88
N GLY A 30 -1.49 0.46 -16.86
CA GLY A 30 -2.13 1.43 -17.74
C GLY A 30 -2.65 2.66 -16.99
N GLY A 31 -3.48 3.45 -17.67
CA GLY A 31 -3.87 4.79 -17.22
C GLY A 31 -2.94 5.87 -17.80
N THR A 32 -3.36 7.12 -17.57
CA THR A 32 -2.70 8.31 -18.09
C THR A 32 -2.15 9.10 -16.92
N LEU A 33 -0.83 9.27 -16.90
CA LEU A 33 -0.14 10.21 -16.03
C LEU A 33 0.00 11.53 -16.77
N ALA A 34 -0.58 12.59 -16.24
CA ALA A 34 -0.53 13.92 -16.84
C ALA A 34 -0.21 14.99 -15.79
N GLY A 35 0.37 16.11 -16.21
CA GLY A 35 0.62 17.22 -15.30
C GLY A 35 1.67 18.21 -15.79
N SER A 36 2.09 19.06 -14.87
CA SER A 36 3.05 20.14 -15.09
C SER A 36 3.90 20.34 -13.83
N ASN A 37 4.65 21.44 -13.76
CA ASN A 37 5.34 21.81 -12.53
C ASN A 37 4.37 22.07 -11.35
N SER A 38 3.07 22.19 -11.61
CA SER A 38 2.05 22.27 -10.55
C SER A 38 1.71 20.92 -9.91
N GLY A 39 2.21 19.81 -10.46
CA GLY A 39 1.98 18.45 -9.96
C GLY A 39 1.60 17.48 -11.08
N LEU A 40 1.67 16.18 -10.77
CA LEU A 40 1.26 15.08 -11.64
C LEU A 40 -0.02 14.44 -11.11
N SER A 41 -0.88 13.98 -12.01
CA SER A 41 -2.09 13.21 -11.70
C SER A 41 -2.16 11.94 -12.55
N LEU A 42 -2.53 10.83 -11.90
CA LEU A 42 -2.82 9.57 -12.56
C LEU A 42 -4.32 9.33 -12.57
N SER A 43 -4.86 9.05 -13.75
CA SER A 43 -6.25 8.62 -13.92
C SER A 43 -6.37 7.44 -14.87
N GLY A 44 -7.44 6.66 -14.72
CA GLY A 44 -7.74 5.52 -15.59
C GLY A 44 -6.77 4.34 -15.46
N SER A 45 -5.99 4.27 -14.38
CA SER A 45 -5.14 3.11 -14.11
C SER A 45 -5.94 1.97 -13.52
N ALA A 46 -5.79 0.77 -14.07
CA ALA A 46 -6.52 -0.41 -13.64
C ALA A 46 -5.73 -1.18 -12.59
N LEU A 47 -6.40 -1.56 -11.50
CA LEU A 47 -5.86 -2.51 -10.53
C LEU A 47 -5.89 -3.91 -11.16
N ILE A 48 -4.75 -4.60 -11.20
CA ILE A 48 -4.60 -5.90 -11.88
C ILE A 48 -4.19 -7.03 -10.95
N ALA A 49 -3.58 -6.73 -9.81
CA ALA A 49 -3.31 -7.71 -8.78
C ALA A 49 -3.42 -7.11 -7.38
N VAL A 50 -3.85 -7.94 -6.43
CA VAL A 50 -3.88 -7.62 -5.01
C VAL A 50 -3.39 -8.84 -4.24
N ASN A 51 -2.43 -8.69 -3.35
CA ASN A 51 -1.90 -9.75 -2.51
C ASN A 51 -2.02 -9.37 -1.02
N GLY A 52 -2.37 -10.31 -0.15
CA GLY A 52 -2.47 -10.05 1.29
C GLY A 52 -3.78 -9.40 1.77
N LEU A 53 -4.70 -9.06 0.86
CA LEU A 53 -5.97 -8.42 1.25
C LEU A 53 -6.77 -9.33 2.19
N ASN A 54 -7.15 -8.81 3.36
CA ASN A 54 -7.82 -9.56 4.43
C ASN A 54 -7.07 -10.84 4.88
N GLY A 55 -5.74 -10.86 4.77
CA GLY A 55 -4.93 -12.06 5.04
C GLY A 55 -5.07 -13.16 3.97
N GLY A 56 -5.66 -12.83 2.82
CA GLY A 56 -5.77 -13.73 1.67
C GLY A 56 -4.51 -13.80 0.80
N GLY A 57 -4.50 -14.72 -0.16
CA GLY A 57 -3.43 -14.84 -1.14
C GLY A 57 -3.58 -13.89 -2.33
N LEU A 58 -2.77 -14.12 -3.36
CA LEU A 58 -2.77 -13.34 -4.60
C LEU A 58 -4.10 -13.47 -5.38
N ILE A 59 -4.70 -12.33 -5.69
CA ILE A 59 -5.86 -12.16 -6.57
C ILE A 59 -5.39 -11.42 -7.82
N THR A 60 -5.70 -11.94 -9.01
CA THR A 60 -5.34 -11.32 -10.30
C THR A 60 -6.57 -11.10 -11.18
N GLY A 61 -6.57 -10.05 -11.99
CA GLY A 61 -7.62 -9.79 -12.97
C GLY A 61 -7.23 -8.69 -13.97
N SER A 62 -7.97 -8.57 -15.06
CA SER A 62 -7.75 -7.48 -16.04
C SER A 62 -8.28 -6.13 -15.56
N ASN A 63 -9.22 -6.14 -14.61
CA ASN A 63 -9.79 -4.96 -13.97
C ASN A 63 -10.39 -5.37 -12.62
N LEU A 64 -9.62 -5.20 -11.53
CA LEU A 64 -10.06 -5.40 -10.16
C LEU A 64 -10.54 -4.11 -9.49
N GLY A 65 -10.45 -2.98 -10.19
CA GLY A 65 -10.57 -1.66 -9.60
C GLY A 65 -9.69 -0.63 -10.29
N SER A 66 -9.40 0.46 -9.60
CA SER A 66 -8.57 1.55 -10.10
C SER A 66 -7.61 2.10 -9.06
N VAL A 67 -6.52 2.68 -9.58
CA VAL A 67 -5.57 3.50 -8.81
C VAL A 67 -5.59 4.91 -9.40
N SER A 68 -5.66 5.92 -8.54
CA SER A 68 -5.60 7.33 -8.95
C SER A 68 -4.96 8.19 -7.87
N PHE A 69 -4.26 9.24 -8.27
CA PHE A 69 -3.61 10.16 -7.34
C PHE A 69 -3.34 11.52 -7.98
N ALA A 70 -2.99 12.49 -7.12
CA ALA A 70 -2.30 13.71 -7.50
C ALA A 70 -1.14 13.99 -6.52
N THR A 71 0.02 14.41 -7.02
CA THR A 71 1.15 14.85 -6.20
C THR A 71 1.02 16.33 -5.79
N GLY A 72 1.91 16.80 -4.90
CA GLY A 72 2.17 18.23 -4.74
C GLY A 72 2.88 18.83 -5.97
N ALA A 73 3.17 20.14 -5.91
CA ALA A 73 3.90 20.86 -6.95
C ALA A 73 5.38 20.46 -6.99
N LEU A 74 6.01 20.63 -8.15
CA LEU A 74 7.44 20.35 -8.34
C LEU A 74 8.25 21.37 -7.53
N SER A 75 9.03 20.87 -6.58
CA SER A 75 9.87 21.65 -5.68
C SER A 75 11.31 21.83 -6.18
N SER A 76 11.82 20.86 -6.96
CA SER A 76 13.14 20.91 -7.57
C SER A 76 13.24 20.06 -8.83
N GLY A 77 14.21 20.36 -9.69
CA GLY A 77 14.47 19.63 -10.94
C GLY A 77 13.49 20.00 -12.06
N SER A 78 13.22 19.06 -12.97
CA SER A 78 12.27 19.24 -14.06
C SER A 78 11.54 17.94 -14.40
N LEU A 79 10.38 18.05 -15.04
CA LEU A 79 9.65 16.87 -15.51
C LEU A 79 10.42 16.05 -16.54
N GLN A 80 11.31 16.68 -17.31
CA GLN A 80 12.08 16.01 -18.37
C GLN A 80 13.32 15.30 -17.83
N MET A 81 14.00 15.90 -16.86
CA MET A 81 15.30 15.41 -16.37
C MET A 81 15.23 14.73 -15.00
N GLY A 82 14.05 14.68 -14.39
CA GLY A 82 13.88 14.23 -13.01
C GLY A 82 13.78 15.41 -12.05
N GLY A 83 13.13 15.18 -10.91
CA GLY A 83 12.88 16.20 -9.90
C GLY A 83 12.24 15.64 -8.64
N THR A 84 11.80 16.55 -7.79
CA THR A 84 11.15 16.21 -6.52
C THR A 84 9.88 17.05 -6.39
N PHE A 85 8.74 16.40 -6.18
CA PHE A 85 7.50 17.07 -5.85
C PHE A 85 7.36 17.20 -4.34
N ALA A 86 6.72 18.28 -3.89
CA ALA A 86 6.37 18.46 -2.50
C ALA A 86 5.44 17.34 -2.01
N ALA A 87 5.50 17.06 -0.70
CA ALA A 87 4.55 16.20 -0.02
C ALA A 87 3.11 16.75 -0.14
N GLY A 88 2.12 15.94 0.25
CA GLY A 88 0.70 16.26 0.18
C GLY A 88 0.01 15.59 -1.00
N GLY A 89 -0.93 16.29 -1.64
CA GLY A 89 -1.78 15.69 -2.68
C GLY A 89 -2.73 14.64 -2.12
N TRP A 90 -3.14 13.67 -2.95
CA TRP A 90 -4.03 12.59 -2.56
C TRP A 90 -3.73 11.32 -3.35
N PHE A 91 -4.04 10.15 -2.78
CA PHE A 91 -3.87 8.84 -3.40
C PHE A 91 -5.03 7.93 -3.01
N THR A 92 -5.64 7.24 -3.97
CA THR A 92 -6.77 6.35 -3.73
C THR A 92 -6.67 5.08 -4.57
N ILE A 93 -6.91 3.95 -3.92
CA ILE A 93 -7.14 2.64 -4.54
C ILE A 93 -8.60 2.27 -4.29
N THR A 94 -9.32 1.94 -5.36
CA THR A 94 -10.74 1.55 -5.31
C THR A 94 -10.89 0.18 -5.92
N GLY A 95 -11.55 -0.74 -5.23
CA GLY A 95 -11.96 -2.04 -5.73
C GLY A 95 -13.33 -1.98 -6.39
N ASN A 96 -13.58 -2.87 -7.35
CA ASN A 96 -14.81 -2.88 -8.14
C ASN A 96 -15.79 -4.01 -7.78
N GLY A 97 -15.53 -4.81 -6.73
CA GLY A 97 -16.37 -5.94 -6.36
C GLY A 97 -16.06 -7.26 -7.06
N SER A 98 -15.13 -7.30 -8.00
CA SER A 98 -14.79 -8.52 -8.76
C SER A 98 -13.78 -9.41 -8.06
N ASN A 99 -13.84 -10.73 -8.31
CA ASN A 99 -12.84 -11.71 -7.87
C ASN A 99 -12.50 -11.68 -6.37
N GLY A 100 -13.48 -11.36 -5.52
CA GLY A 100 -13.31 -11.30 -4.06
C GLY A 100 -12.74 -9.96 -3.54
N ILE A 101 -12.50 -8.99 -4.42
CA ILE A 101 -12.13 -7.63 -4.05
C ILE A 101 -13.40 -6.87 -3.61
N PRO A 102 -13.38 -6.15 -2.47
CA PRO A 102 -14.49 -5.29 -2.05
C PRO A 102 -14.84 -4.22 -3.10
N ASN A 103 -16.12 -3.85 -3.20
CA ASN A 103 -16.53 -2.70 -3.97
C ASN A 103 -16.42 -1.43 -3.11
N GLY A 104 -15.56 -0.49 -3.50
CA GLY A 104 -15.29 0.74 -2.75
C GLY A 104 -13.80 0.96 -2.47
N THR A 105 -13.48 1.90 -1.59
CA THR A 105 -12.10 2.26 -1.26
C THR A 105 -11.38 1.10 -0.59
N LEU A 106 -10.22 0.71 -1.11
CA LEU A 106 -9.30 -0.25 -0.50
C LEU A 106 -8.21 0.46 0.30
N PHE A 107 -7.78 1.63 -0.17
CA PHE A 107 -6.83 2.51 0.50
C PHE A 107 -7.07 3.96 0.06
N THR A 108 -6.95 4.90 0.99
CA THR A 108 -6.90 6.34 0.67
C THR A 108 -5.90 7.03 1.57
N GLY A 109 -5.12 7.97 1.02
CA GLY A 109 -4.07 8.65 1.77
C GLY A 109 -3.51 9.86 1.03
N THR A 110 -2.40 10.37 1.54
CA THR A 110 -1.65 11.50 0.97
C THR A 110 -0.16 11.18 0.99
N PHE A 111 0.64 11.83 0.14
CA PHE A 111 2.09 11.67 0.18
C PHE A 111 2.64 12.32 1.44
N SER A 112 3.19 11.52 2.35
CA SER A 112 3.69 11.97 3.66
C SER A 112 5.06 12.63 3.56
N GLU A 113 5.81 12.31 2.50
CA GLU A 113 7.14 12.84 2.20
C GLU A 113 7.22 13.37 0.75
N PRO A 114 8.24 14.15 0.40
CA PRO A 114 8.46 14.55 -0.98
C PRO A 114 8.53 13.36 -1.93
N VAL A 115 7.91 13.49 -3.10
CA VAL A 115 7.83 12.43 -4.12
C VAL A 115 8.98 12.60 -5.10
N THR A 116 9.77 11.55 -5.29
CA THR A 116 10.88 11.57 -6.24
C THR A 116 10.43 11.18 -7.63
N TRP A 117 10.94 11.90 -8.64
CA TRP A 117 10.74 11.65 -10.06
C TRP A 117 12.11 11.46 -10.70
N VAL A 118 12.46 10.23 -11.07
CA VAL A 118 13.79 9.90 -11.58
C VAL A 118 13.69 9.54 -13.05
N MET A 119 14.51 10.17 -13.88
CA MET A 119 14.68 9.82 -15.29
C MET A 119 15.90 8.92 -15.46
N VAL A 120 15.73 7.80 -16.14
CA VAL A 120 16.79 6.85 -16.47
C VAL A 120 16.87 6.71 -18.00
N PRO A 121 17.93 7.21 -18.65
CA PRO A 121 18.15 6.96 -20.06
C PRO A 121 18.60 5.51 -20.26
N LYS A 122 18.10 4.88 -21.33
CA LYS A 122 18.50 3.53 -21.74
C LYS A 122 19.44 3.59 -22.93
N SER A 123 20.26 2.55 -23.10
CA SER A 123 21.24 2.43 -24.19
C SER A 123 20.63 2.47 -25.60
N ASN A 124 19.36 2.10 -25.74
CA ASN A 124 18.59 2.18 -27.00
C ASN A 124 18.04 3.60 -27.30
N GLY A 125 18.37 4.59 -26.47
CA GLY A 125 17.92 5.98 -26.58
C GLY A 125 16.50 6.22 -26.09
N THR A 126 15.86 5.27 -25.39
CA THR A 126 14.57 5.50 -24.73
C THR A 126 14.76 6.02 -23.30
N HIS A 127 13.77 6.75 -22.79
CA HIS A 127 13.75 7.21 -21.41
C HIS A 127 12.70 6.44 -20.60
N GLU A 128 13.13 5.97 -19.44
CA GLU A 128 12.23 5.47 -18.40
C GLU A 128 12.17 6.48 -17.26
N TYR A 129 11.00 6.60 -16.65
CA TYR A 129 10.80 7.40 -15.47
C TYR A 129 10.23 6.55 -14.34
N THR A 130 10.70 6.84 -13.14
CA THR A 130 10.19 6.23 -11.92
C THR A 130 9.69 7.32 -11.00
N LEU A 131 8.42 7.20 -10.58
CA LEU A 131 7.84 8.01 -9.51
C LEU A 131 7.81 7.17 -8.24
N THR A 132 8.46 7.65 -7.18
CA THR A 132 8.51 6.97 -5.88
C THR A 132 8.10 7.92 -4.77
N GLY A 133 7.24 7.48 -3.87
CA GLY A 133 6.81 8.26 -2.72
C GLY A 133 6.34 7.39 -1.56
N ALA A 134 6.38 7.97 -0.37
CA ALA A 134 5.76 7.41 0.84
C ALA A 134 4.36 8.01 1.03
N LEU A 135 3.44 7.18 1.48
CA LEU A 135 2.04 7.52 1.74
C LEU A 135 1.70 7.26 3.21
N SER A 136 0.85 8.11 3.75
CA SER A 136 0.15 7.92 5.03
C SER A 136 -1.35 7.99 4.77
N GLY A 137 -2.12 7.07 5.34
CA GLY A 137 -3.55 7.00 5.03
C GLY A 137 -4.33 5.97 5.84
N THR A 138 -5.45 5.55 5.26
CA THR A 138 -6.40 4.64 5.88
C THR A 138 -6.80 3.54 4.89
N THR A 139 -6.86 2.31 5.37
CA THR A 139 -7.39 1.17 4.61
C THR A 139 -8.91 1.27 4.45
N GLY A 140 -9.48 0.49 3.53
CA GLY A 140 -10.93 0.38 3.35
C GLY A 140 -11.70 -0.10 4.58
N THR A 141 -11.00 -0.72 5.53
CA THR A 141 -11.53 -1.18 6.83
C THR A 141 -11.42 -0.12 7.92
N GLY A 142 -10.83 1.04 7.65
CA GLY A 142 -10.73 2.16 8.59
C GLY A 142 -9.45 2.15 9.45
N PHE A 143 -8.51 1.23 9.23
CA PHE A 143 -7.24 1.22 9.96
C PHE A 143 -6.25 2.21 9.36
N SER A 144 -5.56 2.95 10.21
CA SER A 144 -4.42 3.78 9.78
C SER A 144 -3.30 2.90 9.24
N ALA A 145 -2.73 3.30 8.10
CA ALA A 145 -1.58 2.69 7.49
C ALA A 145 -0.50 3.75 7.27
N GLU A 146 0.70 3.44 7.73
CA GLU A 146 1.87 4.31 7.71
C GLU A 146 3.03 3.55 7.05
N GLY A 147 3.94 4.28 6.41
CA GLY A 147 5.05 3.65 5.69
C GLY A 147 4.62 2.92 4.41
N VAL A 148 3.50 3.33 3.82
CA VAL A 148 3.03 2.80 2.54
C VAL A 148 3.96 3.32 1.44
N THR A 149 4.50 2.44 0.60
CA THR A 149 5.40 2.84 -0.49
C THR A 149 4.71 2.66 -1.83
N VAL A 150 4.81 3.65 -2.71
CA VAL A 150 4.38 3.54 -4.11
C VAL A 150 5.56 3.73 -5.06
N GLN A 151 5.58 2.91 -6.11
CA GLN A 151 6.48 3.04 -7.24
C GLN A 151 5.70 2.92 -8.55
N LEU A 152 5.86 3.88 -9.46
CA LEU A 152 5.30 3.82 -10.80
C LEU A 152 6.42 3.81 -11.83
N THR A 153 6.25 2.99 -12.87
CA THR A 153 7.17 2.92 -14.00
C THR A 153 6.50 3.45 -15.25
N ILE A 154 7.20 4.35 -15.92
CA ILE A 154 6.73 5.06 -17.10
C ILE A 154 7.78 4.93 -18.20
N SER A 155 7.35 4.66 -19.43
CA SER A 155 8.21 4.74 -20.61
C SER A 155 7.68 5.79 -21.56
N THR A 156 8.53 6.73 -21.98
CA THR A 156 8.19 7.78 -22.95
C THR A 156 8.76 7.50 -24.34
N GLY A 157 9.34 6.32 -24.55
CA GLY A 157 10.09 6.02 -25.76
C GLY A 157 11.29 6.95 -25.90
N LYS A 158 11.56 7.44 -27.12
CA LYS A 158 12.72 8.31 -27.41
C LYS A 158 12.55 9.76 -26.98
N GLY A 159 11.33 10.19 -26.63
CA GLY A 159 11.07 11.53 -26.13
C GLY A 159 11.26 11.63 -24.62
N PHE A 160 11.37 12.86 -24.11
CA PHE A 160 11.23 13.13 -22.68
C PHE A 160 9.74 13.20 -22.30
N PHE A 161 9.44 13.12 -21.01
CA PHE A 161 8.09 13.40 -20.51
C PHE A 161 7.69 14.83 -20.89
N ASN A 162 6.55 14.96 -21.59
CA ASN A 162 6.03 16.24 -22.09
C ASN A 162 4.59 16.48 -21.63
N GLY A 163 4.36 16.36 -20.32
CA GLY A 163 3.09 16.68 -19.68
C GLY A 163 2.04 15.59 -19.70
N SER A 164 2.14 14.55 -20.54
CA SER A 164 1.24 13.41 -20.51
C SER A 164 1.85 12.15 -21.12
N THR A 165 1.63 11.00 -20.51
CA THR A 165 1.97 9.68 -21.06
C THR A 165 1.19 8.56 -20.36
N ARG A 166 1.25 7.34 -20.92
CA ARG A 166 0.71 6.15 -20.26
C ARG A 166 1.75 5.56 -19.32
N ILE A 167 1.30 5.06 -18.17
CA ILE A 167 2.19 4.30 -17.28
C ILE A 167 2.26 2.84 -17.74
N SER A 168 3.39 2.19 -17.49
CA SER A 168 3.60 0.77 -17.77
C SER A 168 3.03 -0.07 -16.62
N SER A 169 3.42 0.26 -15.39
CA SER A 169 3.00 -0.43 -14.18
C SER A 169 3.14 0.44 -12.94
N GLY A 170 2.46 0.04 -11.88
CA GLY A 170 2.62 0.57 -10.53
C GLY A 170 2.55 -0.53 -9.50
N ASP A 171 3.24 -0.30 -8.39
CA ASP A 171 3.24 -1.16 -7.22
C ASP A 171 3.07 -0.30 -5.97
N THR A 172 2.12 -0.67 -5.11
CA THR A 172 1.85 0.01 -3.84
C THR A 172 1.79 -1.02 -2.73
N ASN A 173 2.72 -0.95 -1.79
CA ASN A 173 2.73 -1.82 -0.61
C ASN A 173 2.21 -1.07 0.60
N VAL A 174 1.08 -1.53 1.14
CA VAL A 174 0.44 -0.96 2.33
C VAL A 174 0.83 -1.77 3.55
N VAL A 175 1.70 -1.23 4.39
CA VAL A 175 2.02 -1.82 5.69
C VAL A 175 0.93 -1.42 6.70
N VAL A 176 0.20 -2.41 7.22
CA VAL A 176 -0.81 -2.18 8.25
C VAL A 176 -0.24 -2.60 9.60
N PRO A 177 -0.16 -1.70 10.60
CA PRO A 177 0.27 -2.06 11.93
C PRO A 177 -0.62 -3.17 12.51
N GLU A 178 -0.02 -4.23 13.04
CA GLU A 178 -0.71 -5.38 13.59
C GLU A 178 -1.75 -4.97 14.65
N PRO A 179 -3.05 -5.24 14.46
CA PRO A 179 -4.03 -4.99 15.50
C PRO A 179 -3.91 -6.06 16.61
N GLY A 180 -3.13 -5.77 17.65
CA GLY A 180 -3.22 -6.46 18.95
C GLY A 180 -2.58 -7.85 19.09
N SER A 181 -2.04 -8.45 18.02
CA SER A 181 -1.38 -9.78 18.07
C SER A 181 -0.19 -9.82 19.02
N LEU A 182 0.69 -8.81 18.98
CA LEU A 182 1.82 -8.68 19.91
C LEU A 182 1.37 -8.44 21.36
N THR A 183 0.34 -7.62 21.57
CA THR A 183 -0.22 -7.35 22.91
C THR A 183 -0.87 -8.60 23.49
N LEU A 184 -1.56 -9.38 22.66
CA LEU A 184 -2.19 -10.64 23.07
C LEU A 184 -1.16 -11.75 23.33
N LEU A 185 -0.12 -11.85 22.51
CA LEU A 185 1.02 -12.74 22.76
C LEU A 185 1.73 -12.34 24.07
N GLY A 186 2.00 -11.06 24.26
CA GLY A 186 2.61 -10.51 25.48
C GLY A 186 1.78 -10.82 26.73
N THR A 187 0.47 -10.53 26.70
CA THR A 187 -0.43 -10.84 27.81
C THR A 187 -0.63 -12.35 28.02
N GLY A 188 -0.62 -13.16 26.95
CA GLY A 188 -0.66 -14.61 27.01
C GLY A 188 0.57 -15.21 27.70
N LEU A 189 1.77 -14.75 27.35
CA LEU A 189 3.03 -15.15 27.99
C LEU A 189 3.05 -14.74 29.48
N VAL A 190 2.59 -13.53 29.81
CA VAL A 190 2.46 -13.08 31.21
C VAL A 190 1.45 -13.94 31.97
N GLY A 191 0.34 -14.31 31.35
CA GLY A 191 -0.66 -15.22 31.93
C GLY A 191 -0.11 -16.61 32.21
N ILE A 192 0.68 -17.17 31.30
CA ILE A 192 1.37 -18.46 31.46
C ILE A 192 2.42 -18.36 32.59
N ALA A 193 3.25 -17.31 32.59
CA ALA A 193 4.24 -17.08 33.64
C ALA A 193 3.59 -16.96 35.03
N GLY A 194 2.45 -16.26 35.14
CA GLY A 194 1.67 -16.17 36.37
C GLY A 194 1.11 -17.52 36.83
N ALA A 195 0.62 -18.36 35.90
CA ALA A 195 0.11 -19.69 36.21
C ALA A 195 1.22 -20.65 36.68
N ILE A 196 2.41 -20.59 36.07
CA ILE A 196 3.58 -21.37 36.48
C ILE A 196 4.05 -20.92 37.87
N ARG A 197 4.15 -19.62 38.12
CA ARG A 197 4.53 -19.07 39.44
C ARG A 197 3.58 -19.52 40.55
N ARG A 198 2.26 -19.57 40.28
CA ARG A 198 1.28 -20.06 41.24
C ARG A 198 1.46 -21.55 41.54
N LYS A 199 1.83 -22.35 40.54
CA LYS A 199 2.08 -23.78 40.70
C LYS A 199 3.37 -24.12 41.43
N LEU A 200 4.39 -23.26 41.38
CA LEU A 200 5.66 -23.45 42.09
C LEU A 200 5.60 -23.02 43.56
N LYS A 201 4.56 -22.26 43.97
CA LYS A 201 4.35 -21.80 45.35
C LYS A 201 3.27 -22.58 46.11
N ALA A 202 2.65 -23.58 45.47
CA ALA A 202 1.67 -24.48 46.05
C ALA A 202 2.25 -25.89 46.08
#